data_AF-A0A4R9WVD0-F1
#
_entry.id   AF-A0A4R9WVD0-F1
#
_cell.length_a   1.000
_cell.length_b   1.000
_cell.length_c   1.000
_cell.angle_alpha   90.00
_cell.angle_beta   90.00
_cell.angle_gamma   90.00
#
_symmetry.space_group_name_H-M   'P 1'
#
loop_
_entity.id
_entity.type
_entity.pdbx_description
1 polymer ?
#
loop_
_entity_poly.entity_id
_entity_poly.type
_entity_poly.pdbx_seq_one_letter_code
_entity_poly.pdbx_strand_id
1 'polypeptide(L)'
;DLMFFFGQNVGTNSPRMLHQLQDARKRGVPIITFNPLREPGLVRFANPQSPVQMLTPDNTQISTQYHQLKTGGDTAAILGICKAVIAADDLALEQARPRVIDVDFVREHTTGYE
;
A
#
# COMPACT_ATOMS: atom_id res chain seq x y z
N ASP A 1 0.20 -10.55 -2.23
CA ASP A 1 0.51 -9.22 -2.81
C ASP A 1 -0.01 -8.11 -1.93
N LEU A 2 0.70 -6.97 -1.88
CA LEU A 2 0.43 -5.79 -1.06
C LEU A 2 0.73 -4.55 -1.92
N MET A 3 -0.08 -3.50 -1.79
CA MET A 3 0.16 -2.23 -2.49
C MET A 3 0.33 -1.08 -1.49
N PHE A 4 1.40 -0.31 -1.66
CA PHE A 4 1.61 0.95 -0.96
C PHE A 4 1.30 2.14 -1.87
N PHE A 5 0.56 3.11 -1.35
CA PHE A 5 0.23 4.36 -2.03
C PHE A 5 0.76 5.54 -1.23
N PHE A 6 1.68 6.32 -1.81
CA PHE A 6 2.25 7.51 -1.18
C PHE A 6 1.89 8.76 -1.97
N GLY A 7 1.19 9.71 -1.34
CA GLY A 7 0.93 11.06 -1.89
C GLY A 7 0.19 11.12 -3.24
N GLN A 8 -0.41 10.02 -3.71
CA GLN A 8 -1.14 9.97 -4.98
C GLN A 8 -2.60 10.40 -4.79
N ASN A 9 -3.14 11.14 -5.77
CA ASN A 9 -4.59 11.33 -5.95
C ASN A 9 -5.03 10.66 -7.25
N VAL A 10 -5.35 9.36 -7.17
CA VAL A 10 -5.79 8.57 -8.34
C VAL A 10 -7.15 8.99 -8.87
N GLY A 11 -8.03 9.55 -8.03
CA GLY A 11 -9.36 10.00 -8.48
C GLY A 11 -9.28 11.09 -9.55
N THR A 12 -8.32 12.00 -9.37
CA THR A 12 -8.13 13.14 -10.27
C THR A 12 -7.04 12.88 -11.31
N ASN A 13 -5.88 12.37 -10.88
CA ASN A 13 -4.68 12.30 -11.74
C ASN A 13 -4.61 11.02 -12.57
N SER A 14 -5.31 9.95 -12.17
CA SER A 14 -5.25 8.65 -12.83
C SER A 14 -6.55 7.84 -12.68
N PRO A 15 -7.71 8.38 -13.09
CA PRO A 15 -9.02 7.78 -12.79
C PRO A 15 -9.18 6.36 -13.33
N ARG A 16 -8.52 6.04 -14.45
CA ARG A 16 -8.53 4.68 -15.04
C ARG A 16 -7.87 3.63 -14.14
N MET A 17 -6.96 4.03 -13.25
CA MET A 17 -6.29 3.13 -12.32
C MET A 17 -7.26 2.58 -11.26
N LEU A 18 -8.37 3.28 -10.96
CA LEU A 18 -9.37 2.84 -9.98
C LEU A 18 -9.99 1.48 -10.30
N HIS A 19 -10.12 1.14 -11.59
CA HIS A 19 -10.59 -0.18 -12.01
C HIS A 19 -9.59 -1.28 -11.63
N GLN A 20 -8.30 -1.06 -11.87
CA GLN A 20 -7.25 -2.01 -11.49
C GLN A 20 -7.15 -2.18 -9.97
N LEU A 21 -7.34 -1.10 -9.21
CA LEU A 21 -7.39 -1.16 -7.74
C LEU A 21 -8.63 -1.90 -7.26
N GLN A 22 -9.79 -1.68 -7.89
CA GLN A 22 -10.99 -2.46 -7.61
C GLN A 22 -10.76 -3.96 -7.85
N ASP A 23 -10.12 -4.34 -8.95
CA ASP A 23 -9.82 -5.74 -9.27
C ASP A 23 -8.83 -6.36 -8.28
N ALA A 24 -7.81 -5.62 -7.84
CA ALA A 24 -6.91 -6.05 -6.78
C ALA A 24 -7.67 -6.27 -5.45
N ARG A 25 -8.58 -5.35 -5.09
CA ARG A 25 -9.38 -5.46 -3.87
C ARG A 25 -10.39 -6.59 -3.89
N LYS A 26 -11.00 -6.88 -5.04
CA LYS A 26 -11.85 -8.07 -5.23
C LYS A 26 -11.08 -9.37 -5.02
N ARG A 27 -9.77 -9.39 -5.30
CA ARG A 27 -8.85 -10.50 -4.99
C ARG A 27 -8.31 -10.49 -3.55
N GLY A 28 -8.74 -9.54 -2.71
CA GLY A 28 -8.33 -9.45 -1.31
C GLY A 28 -6.97 -8.75 -1.07
N VAL A 29 -6.31 -8.23 -2.11
CA VAL A 29 -4.98 -7.59 -1.99
C VAL A 29 -5.04 -6.36 -1.08
N PRO A 30 -4.31 -6.29 0.05
CA PRO A 30 -4.28 -5.10 0.89
C PRO A 30 -3.70 -3.90 0.16
N ILE A 31 -4.35 -2.73 0.36
CA ILE A 31 -3.89 -1.45 -0.16
C ILE A 31 -3.73 -0.50 1.04
N ILE A 32 -2.50 -0.06 1.27
CA ILE A 32 -2.14 0.80 2.39
C ILE A 32 -1.79 2.18 1.83
N THR A 33 -2.54 3.20 2.24
CA THR A 33 -2.38 4.56 1.73
C THR A 33 -1.77 5.46 2.78
N PHE A 34 -0.78 6.24 2.37
CA PHE A 34 -0.12 7.31 3.10
C PHE A 34 -0.40 8.61 2.34
N ASN A 35 -1.30 9.42 2.87
CA ASN A 35 -1.65 10.70 2.27
C ASN A 35 -2.26 11.61 3.35
N PRO A 36 -1.74 12.84 3.55
CA PRO A 36 -2.32 13.80 4.50
C PRO A 36 -3.81 14.05 4.27
N LEU A 37 -4.23 14.09 3.00
CA LEU A 37 -5.60 14.31 2.60
C LEU A 37 -6.30 12.96 2.37
N ARG A 38 -7.56 12.89 2.81
CA ARG A 38 -8.40 11.70 2.64
C ARG A 38 -9.19 11.80 1.34
N GLU A 39 -8.63 11.25 0.28
CA GLU A 39 -9.17 11.31 -1.09
C GLU A 39 -10.32 10.31 -1.28
N PRO A 40 -11.53 10.73 -1.72
CA PRO A 40 -12.67 9.83 -1.88
C PRO A 40 -12.38 8.60 -2.74
N GLY A 41 -11.69 8.78 -3.87
CA GLY A 41 -11.33 7.69 -4.79
C GLY A 41 -10.36 6.66 -4.21
N LEU A 42 -9.60 7.00 -3.17
CA LEU A 42 -8.77 6.04 -2.43
C LEU A 42 -9.51 5.41 -1.26
N VAL A 43 -10.63 5.99 -0.81
CA VAL A 43 -11.44 5.36 0.23
C VAL A 43 -12.37 4.32 -0.37
N ARG A 44 -13.17 4.71 -1.37
CA ARG A 44 -14.19 3.88 -2.01
C ARG A 44 -14.30 4.21 -3.49
N PHE A 45 -14.60 3.19 -4.28
CA PHE A 45 -14.88 3.34 -5.71
C PHE A 45 -16.17 2.61 -6.08
N ALA A 46 -17.09 3.33 -6.71
CA ALA A 46 -18.24 2.75 -7.40
C ALA A 46 -17.95 2.81 -8.91
N ASN A 47 -17.96 1.65 -9.56
CA ASN A 47 -17.61 1.53 -10.96
C ASN A 47 -18.80 2.02 -11.82
N PRO A 48 -18.66 3.12 -12.58
CA PRO A 48 -19.75 3.69 -13.37
C PRO A 48 -20.24 2.76 -14.49
N GLN A 49 -19.42 1.78 -14.88
CA GLN A 49 -19.77 0.78 -15.89
C GLN A 49 -20.48 -0.44 -15.30
N SER A 50 -20.67 -0.52 -13.98
CA SER A 50 -21.38 -1.60 -13.32
C SER A 50 -22.81 -1.18 -12.99
N PRO A 51 -23.84 -1.71 -13.70
CA PRO A 51 -25.23 -1.38 -13.40
C PRO A 51 -25.62 -1.67 -11.95
N VAL A 52 -25.08 -2.75 -11.37
CA VAL A 52 -25.34 -3.11 -9.96
C VAL A 52 -24.80 -2.05 -9.01
N GLN A 53 -23.56 -1.59 -9.19
CA GLN A 53 -22.98 -0.54 -8.33
C GLN A 53 -23.60 0.84 -8.59
N MET A 54 -24.22 1.06 -9.75
CA MET A 54 -24.95 2.30 -10.04
C MET A 54 -26.38 2.30 -9.48
N LEU A 55 -26.97 1.13 -9.26
CA LEU A 55 -28.35 0.98 -8.77
C LEU A 55 -28.44 0.61 -7.28
N THR A 56 -27.30 0.35 -6.65
CA THR A 56 -27.21 -0.02 -5.24
C THR A 56 -26.15 0.84 -4.53
N PRO A 57 -26.14 0.90 -3.19
CA PRO A 57 -25.04 1.52 -2.44
C PRO A 57 -23.70 0.76 -2.54
N ASP A 58 -23.61 -0.29 -3.37
CA ASP A 58 -22.44 -1.14 -3.48
C ASP A 58 -21.23 -0.36 -4.01
N ASN A 59 -20.11 -0.54 -3.33
CA ASN A 59 -18.85 0.11 -3.65
C ASN A 59 -17.69 -0.75 -3.17
N THR A 60 -16.56 -0.64 -3.86
CA THR A 60 -15.35 -1.32 -3.46
C THR A 60 -14.55 -0.43 -2.53
N GLN A 61 -14.28 -0.90 -1.32
CA GLN A 61 -13.28 -0.27 -0.46
C GLN A 61 -11.90 -0.41 -1.11
N ILE A 62 -11.29 0.72 -1.44
CA ILE A 62 -9.98 0.77 -2.08
C ILE A 62 -8.88 0.60 -1.03
N SER A 63 -8.63 1.58 -0.17
CA SER A 63 -7.63 1.44 0.89
C SER A 63 -8.13 0.59 2.05
N THR A 64 -7.40 -0.47 2.39
CA THR A 64 -7.61 -1.28 3.61
C THR A 64 -7.11 -0.58 4.85
N GLN A 65 -6.07 0.25 4.72
CA GLN A 65 -5.61 1.16 5.77
C GLN A 65 -5.30 2.52 5.15
N TYR A 66 -5.59 3.58 5.90
CA TYR A 66 -5.37 4.95 5.47
C TYR A 66 -4.66 5.73 6.58
N HIS A 67 -3.40 6.06 6.35
CA HIS A 67 -2.53 6.77 7.25
C HIS A 67 -2.42 8.23 6.80
N GLN A 68 -3.05 9.13 7.55
CA GLN A 68 -2.97 10.57 7.30
C GLN A 68 -1.73 11.16 7.96
N LEU A 69 -0.62 11.11 7.23
CA LEU A 69 0.65 11.68 7.68
C LEU A 69 0.57 13.22 7.70
N LYS A 70 1.43 13.86 8.49
CA LYS A 70 1.69 15.30 8.31
C LYS A 70 2.35 15.52 6.95
N THR A 71 2.20 16.71 6.37
CA THR A 71 2.88 17.08 5.12
C THR A 71 4.38 16.82 5.22
N GLY A 72 4.93 16.08 4.25
CA GLY A 72 6.34 15.66 4.24
C GLY A 72 6.67 14.49 5.19
N GLY A 73 5.66 13.88 5.83
CA GLY A 73 5.84 12.75 6.75
C GLY A 73 6.13 11.40 6.09
N ASP A 74 6.07 11.31 4.76
CA ASP A 74 6.22 10.05 4.01
C ASP A 74 7.59 9.40 4.26
N THR A 75 8.67 10.20 4.28
CA THR A 75 10.02 9.70 4.58
C THR A 75 10.10 9.07 5.96
N ALA A 76 9.46 9.68 6.97
CA ALA A 76 9.46 9.13 8.33
C ALA A 76 8.66 7.81 8.41
N ALA A 77 7.54 7.72 7.68
CA ALA A 77 6.76 6.49 7.59
C ALA A 77 7.55 5.36 6.92
N ILE A 78 8.21 5.65 5.79
CA ILE A 78 9.04 4.67 5.06
C ILE A 78 10.22 4.23 5.95
N LEU A 79 10.94 5.16 6.58
CA LEU A 79 12.03 4.83 7.51
C LEU A 79 11.55 3.96 8.68
N GLY A 80 10.37 4.25 9.23
CA GLY A 80 9.76 3.43 10.27
C GLY A 80 9.46 2.00 9.80
N ILE A 81 8.95 1.83 8.58
CA ILE A 81 8.72 0.51 7.97
C ILE A 81 10.05 -0.21 7.78
N CYS A 82 11.07 0.43 7.22
CA CYS A 82 12.40 -0.17 7.04
C CYS A 82 12.98 -0.64 8.37
N LYS A 83 12.93 0.21 9.41
CA LYS A 83 13.38 -0.14 10.76
C LYS A 83 12.65 -1.36 11.32
N ALA A 84 11.32 -1.43 11.14
CA ALA A 84 10.53 -2.57 11.60
C ALA A 84 10.86 -3.87 10.85
N VAL A 85 11.12 -3.79 9.56
CA VAL A 85 11.53 -4.96 8.73
C VAL A 85 12.90 -5.46 9.15
N ILE A 86 13.88 -4.58 9.34
CA ILE A 86 15.22 -4.95 9.82
C ILE A 86 15.14 -5.59 11.21
N ALA A 87 14.42 -4.98 12.15
CA ALA A 87 14.25 -5.54 13.48
C ALA A 87 13.54 -6.91 13.48
N ALA A 88 12.58 -7.12 12.57
CA ALA A 88 11.92 -8.40 12.41
C ALA A 88 12.86 -9.49 11.86
N ASP A 89 13.78 -9.10 10.97
CA ASP A 89 14.81 -9.98 10.42
C ASP A 89 15.88 -10.35 11.46
N ASP A 90 16.33 -9.38 12.27
CA ASP A 90 17.23 -9.60 13.41
C ASP A 90 16.62 -10.61 14.40
N LEU A 91 15.34 -10.42 14.75
CA LEU A 91 14.62 -11.33 15.63
C LEU A 91 14.47 -12.74 15.02
N ALA A 92 14.31 -12.83 13.69
CA ALA A 92 14.26 -14.12 13.01
C ALA A 92 15.60 -14.85 13.14
N LEU A 93 16.72 -14.15 12.96
CA LEU A 93 18.07 -14.68 13.16
C LEU A 93 18.31 -15.16 14.59
N GLU A 94 17.99 -14.33 15.59
CA GLU A 94 18.14 -14.68 17.02
C GLU A 94 17.38 -15.96 17.38
N GLN A 95 16.25 -16.19 16.73
CA GLN A 95 15.37 -17.33 16.98
C GLN A 95 15.61 -18.51 16.02
N ALA A 96 16.68 -18.47 15.23
CA ALA A 96 17.01 -19.49 14.22
C ALA A 96 15.85 -19.77 13.24
N ARG A 97 15.09 -18.72 12.86
CA ARG A 97 14.02 -18.76 11.86
C ARG A 97 14.52 -18.26 10.50
N PRO A 98 13.84 -18.59 9.39
CA PRO A 98 14.15 -18.02 8.09
C PRO A 98 14.15 -16.49 8.11
N ARG A 99 15.07 -15.88 7.36
CA ARG A 99 15.18 -14.42 7.18
C ARG A 99 13.87 -13.85 6.64
N VAL A 100 13.55 -12.63 7.07
CA VAL A 100 12.44 -11.82 6.54
C VAL A 100 12.91 -11.05 5.30
N ILE A 101 14.16 -10.60 5.30
CA ILE A 101 14.76 -9.87 4.18
C ILE A 101 15.34 -10.86 3.16
N ASP A 102 15.12 -10.58 1.88
CA ASP A 102 15.76 -11.28 0.77
C ASP A 102 17.22 -10.84 0.64
N VAL A 103 18.10 -11.49 1.40
CA VAL A 103 19.52 -11.14 1.49
C VAL A 103 20.25 -11.39 0.17
N ASP A 104 19.84 -12.41 -0.60
CA ASP A 104 20.47 -12.72 -1.88
C ASP A 104 20.19 -11.61 -2.89
N PHE A 105 18.92 -11.16 -2.99
CA PHE A 105 18.56 -10.01 -3.81
C PHE A 105 19.30 -8.73 -3.40
N VAL A 106 19.35 -8.44 -2.10
CA VAL A 106 20.04 -7.25 -1.58
C VAL A 106 21.53 -7.29 -1.94
N ARG A 107 22.21 -8.43 -1.75
CA ARG A 107 23.63 -8.59 -2.05
C ARG A 107 23.94 -8.47 -3.54
N GLU A 108 23.07 -8.99 -4.40
CA GLU A 108 23.28 -9.00 -5.85
C GLU A 108 22.95 -7.66 -6.51
N HIS A 109 21.97 -6.92 -6.00
CA HIS A 109 21.38 -5.78 -6.70
C HIS A 109 21.49 -4.43 -5.98
N THR A 110 22.12 -4.35 -4.81
CA THR A 110 22.24 -3.08 -4.05
C THR A 110 23.66 -2.83 -3.53
N THR A 111 23.90 -1.61 -3.04
CA THR A 111 25.17 -1.18 -2.41
C THR A 111 24.85 -0.31 -1.20
N GLY A 112 25.69 -0.37 -0.14
CA GLY A 112 25.51 0.46 1.06
C GLY A 112 24.37 -0.03 1.96
N TYR A 113 24.31 -1.34 2.19
CA TYR A 113 23.27 -1.96 3.03
C TYR A 113 23.68 -2.09 4.50
N GLU A 114 24.98 -2.08 4.77
CA GLU A 114 25.56 -2.05 6.13
C GLU A 114 25.09 -0.86 6.97
#